data_AF-A0A1X2AD69-F1
#
_entry.id   AF-A0A1X2AD69-F1
#
_cell.length_a   1.000
_cell.length_b   1.000
_cell.length_c   1.000
_cell.angle_alpha   90.00
_cell.angle_beta   90.00
_cell.angle_gamma   90.00
#
_symmetry.space_group_name_H-M   'P 1'
#
loop_
_entity.id
_entity.type
_entity.pdbx_description
1 polymer ?
#
loop_
_entity_poly.entity_id
_entity_poly.type
_entity_poly.pdbx_seq_one_letter_code
_entity_poly.pdbx_strand_id
1 'polypeptide(L)'
;MEPMSQAPEKEASEAGTTAGSPGDPAERPAGFAWPRGLQATATRRALLLTALGGLLIAGLVTAIPIGNGPGRLAGYINSEPVPSTGTKSDAALNRAKGGDCLTWPDATPESASIVSCSDNHKFEVAESVDMRTFPGAEYGPGASPPSPARIQQMTQEQCEPAVHNYLGPKFDPASKFMVSLLWAGDRAWRQSGDRRMLCGLQLPGPNNQQEVFKGKVADVDQSKVWPAGTCLGIDTATNQPTDVPVDCATPHAMEVTGTVNLAEKFPGAMPAEPDQDGFIKDSCTKMTDAYLAPTKLRTTTLTLIYPTVSLPSWSAGSRQVACSIGATLGNGGWATLVNSAKGQLLINGQAPVPPPDIPEERLTMPPIPVQAPSQPTQASTAPDAIPPNNQHLPGQQPAVTQPQAPATQAPAPQAPAPPNPQD
;
A
#
# COMPACT_ATOMS: atom_id res chain seq x y z
N MET A 1 33.46 14.81 -7.48
CA MET A 1 34.81 15.15 -7.00
C MET A 1 35.70 13.96 -7.29
N GLU A 2 36.39 13.97 -8.43
CA GLU A 2 37.69 13.28 -8.53
C GLU A 2 38.73 14.12 -7.73
N PRO A 3 39.92 13.57 -7.41
CA PRO A 3 41.00 13.84 -8.36
C PRO A 3 42.07 12.73 -8.49
N MET A 4 42.66 12.78 -9.67
CA MET A 4 43.91 12.16 -10.09
C MET A 4 45.15 12.79 -9.43
N SER A 5 46.31 12.15 -9.61
CA SER A 5 47.63 12.82 -9.61
C SER A 5 48.61 12.01 -10.46
N GLN A 6 49.60 12.54 -11.19
CA GLN A 6 50.03 13.88 -11.64
C GLN A 6 51.22 13.60 -12.60
N ALA A 7 51.27 14.14 -13.83
CA ALA A 7 52.05 15.32 -14.27
C ALA A 7 53.54 15.03 -14.65
N PRO A 8 54.32 15.92 -15.30
CA PRO A 8 54.00 17.22 -15.94
C PRO A 8 54.65 17.53 -17.34
N GLU A 9 54.05 18.53 -18.01
CA GLU A 9 54.55 19.73 -18.74
C GLU A 9 55.76 19.70 -19.71
N LYS A 10 55.62 20.26 -20.94
CA LYS A 10 55.80 21.70 -21.29
C LYS A 10 55.61 21.99 -22.81
N GLU A 11 54.92 23.11 -23.11
CA GLU A 11 55.06 24.14 -24.19
C GLU A 11 55.45 23.76 -25.64
N ALA A 12 55.04 24.41 -26.74
CA ALA A 12 54.06 25.44 -27.13
C ALA A 12 54.19 25.66 -28.68
N SER A 13 53.09 26.07 -29.37
CA SER A 13 53.01 26.83 -30.66
C SER A 13 53.67 26.26 -31.94
N GLU A 14 53.24 26.48 -33.19
CA GLU A 14 52.15 27.16 -33.90
C GLU A 14 52.27 26.78 -35.42
N ALA A 15 51.17 26.90 -36.18
CA ALA A 15 51.07 27.02 -37.67
C ALA A 15 51.54 25.82 -38.53
N GLY A 16 50.89 25.41 -39.63
CA GLY A 16 49.84 25.98 -40.47
C GLY A 16 50.26 25.90 -41.95
N THR A 17 49.53 25.12 -42.77
CA THR A 17 49.48 25.11 -44.26
C THR A 17 50.73 24.53 -45.00
N THR A 18 50.71 23.83 -46.14
CA THR A 18 49.87 23.82 -47.36
C THR A 18 50.11 22.52 -48.18
N ALA A 19 49.19 22.27 -49.12
CA ALA A 19 49.08 21.17 -50.09
C ALA A 19 50.27 20.90 -51.05
N GLY A 20 50.28 19.70 -51.64
CA GLY A 20 51.05 19.38 -52.85
C GLY A 20 51.02 17.89 -53.26
N SER A 21 50.10 17.52 -54.15
CA SER A 21 50.29 16.40 -55.12
C SER A 21 51.15 16.93 -56.30
N PRO A 22 51.68 16.15 -57.29
CA PRO A 22 51.28 14.81 -57.76
C PRO A 22 52.42 13.89 -58.24
N GLY A 23 52.09 12.68 -58.75
CA GLY A 23 52.93 11.97 -59.72
C GLY A 23 52.85 10.43 -59.66
N ASP A 24 52.19 9.82 -60.64
CA ASP A 24 52.20 8.39 -61.00
C ASP A 24 52.97 8.24 -62.33
N PRO A 25 53.52 7.05 -62.72
CA PRO A 25 52.68 6.05 -63.38
C PRO A 25 53.09 4.54 -63.31
N ALA A 26 52.05 3.69 -63.47
CA ALA A 26 51.89 2.47 -64.29
C ALA A 26 52.69 1.15 -64.03
N GLU A 27 51.95 0.04 -63.80
CA GLU A 27 51.82 -1.13 -64.74
C GLU A 27 50.75 -2.17 -64.26
N ARG A 28 50.09 -2.87 -65.21
CA ARG A 28 49.15 -4.01 -65.07
C ARG A 28 49.37 -4.98 -66.25
N PRO A 29 49.03 -6.31 -66.17
CA PRO A 29 47.72 -6.79 -66.67
C PRO A 29 47.12 -8.14 -66.11
N ALA A 30 45.79 -8.29 -66.35
CA ALA A 30 44.90 -9.47 -66.61
C ALA A 30 44.86 -10.73 -65.69
N GLY A 31 43.75 -11.47 -65.42
CA GLY A 31 42.31 -11.45 -65.77
C GLY A 31 41.71 -12.90 -65.71
N PHE A 32 40.48 -13.13 -65.18
CA PHE A 32 39.39 -14.03 -65.72
C PHE A 32 38.15 -14.13 -64.80
N ALA A 33 36.98 -14.46 -65.37
CA ALA A 33 35.61 -14.25 -64.86
C ALA A 33 34.84 -15.51 -64.36
N TRP A 34 33.63 -15.25 -63.81
CA TRP A 34 32.70 -16.09 -63.00
C TRP A 34 32.06 -17.35 -63.67
N PRO A 35 31.20 -18.12 -62.96
CA PRO A 35 29.75 -17.79 -62.95
C PRO A 35 29.02 -17.97 -61.60
N ARG A 36 27.85 -17.32 -61.51
CA ARG A 36 26.78 -17.60 -60.54
C ARG A 36 25.79 -18.62 -61.12
N GLY A 37 25.15 -19.39 -60.23
CA GLY A 37 23.76 -19.82 -60.40
C GLY A 37 23.51 -21.32 -60.16
N LEU A 38 22.62 -21.63 -59.21
CA LEU A 38 21.31 -22.22 -59.50
C LEU A 38 20.51 -22.37 -58.18
N GLN A 39 19.24 -22.00 -58.28
CA GLN A 39 18.21 -22.22 -57.27
C GLN A 39 17.69 -23.67 -57.31
N ALA A 40 17.11 -24.15 -56.22
CA ALA A 40 15.68 -24.52 -56.14
C ALA A 40 15.39 -25.50 -54.98
N THR A 41 14.33 -25.17 -54.27
CA THR A 41 13.54 -25.92 -53.29
C THR A 41 12.98 -27.26 -53.82
N ALA A 42 12.82 -28.27 -52.94
CA ALA A 42 11.51 -28.91 -52.65
C ALA A 42 11.59 -30.28 -51.90
N THR A 43 11.12 -30.27 -50.65
CA THR A 43 10.12 -31.18 -50.02
C THR A 43 10.28 -32.71 -49.86
N ARG A 44 9.81 -33.15 -48.68
CA ARG A 44 9.17 -34.43 -48.24
C ARG A 44 10.07 -35.38 -47.44
N ARG A 45 9.91 -35.48 -46.12
CA ARG A 45 8.83 -36.11 -45.28
C ARG A 45 9.05 -37.61 -45.05
N ALA A 46 8.98 -37.96 -43.76
CA ALA A 46 8.83 -39.28 -43.14
C ALA A 46 10.16 -40.06 -42.99
N LEU A 47 10.56 -40.57 -41.82
CA LEU A 47 9.78 -41.30 -40.81
C LEU A 47 10.44 -41.21 -39.41
N LEU A 48 9.57 -41.03 -38.40
CA LEU A 48 9.50 -41.81 -37.14
C LEU A 48 10.74 -41.92 -36.24
N LEU A 49 10.76 -41.14 -35.15
CA LEU A 49 11.22 -41.62 -33.84
C LEU A 49 10.37 -40.98 -32.72
N THR A 50 9.20 -41.58 -32.49
CA THR A 50 8.45 -41.49 -31.23
C THR A 50 8.41 -42.88 -30.62
N ALA A 51 9.28 -43.15 -29.65
CA ALA A 51 9.05 -44.08 -28.55
C ALA A 51 10.26 -44.01 -27.59
N LEU A 52 9.98 -43.85 -26.30
CA LEU A 52 10.92 -43.78 -25.15
C LEU A 52 11.46 -42.38 -24.80
N GLY A 53 10.54 -41.49 -24.44
CA GLY A 53 10.81 -40.30 -23.60
C GLY A 53 9.65 -40.01 -22.64
N GLY A 54 8.83 -41.03 -22.36
CA GLY A 54 7.77 -40.98 -21.36
C GLY A 54 8.28 -41.63 -20.08
N LEU A 55 8.87 -40.82 -19.20
CA LEU A 55 9.03 -41.08 -17.77
C LEU A 55 9.26 -39.73 -17.08
N LEU A 56 8.20 -39.27 -16.42
CA LEU A 56 8.25 -38.61 -15.11
C LEU A 56 9.15 -37.37 -14.97
N ILE A 57 8.57 -36.20 -15.24
CA ILE A 57 8.74 -35.07 -14.30
C ILE A 57 7.36 -34.79 -13.73
N ALA A 58 7.06 -35.54 -12.67
CA ALA A 58 6.09 -35.15 -11.66
C ALA A 58 6.63 -33.89 -10.97
N GLY A 59 6.37 -32.73 -11.57
CA GLY A 59 6.49 -31.44 -10.93
C GLY A 59 5.24 -31.24 -10.08
N LEU A 60 5.34 -31.62 -8.81
CA LEU A 60 4.40 -31.32 -7.76
C LEU A 60 4.11 -29.81 -7.78
N VAL A 61 3.05 -29.38 -8.46
CA VAL A 61 2.44 -28.08 -8.18
C VAL A 61 1.83 -28.25 -6.80
N THR A 62 2.63 -27.92 -5.78
CA THR A 62 2.07 -27.52 -4.51
C THR A 62 1.19 -26.34 -4.84
N ALA A 63 -0.12 -26.60 -4.90
CA ALA A 63 -1.13 -25.60 -4.71
C ALA A 63 -0.86 -25.00 -3.33
N ILE A 64 0.00 -23.99 -3.30
CA ILE A 64 -0.02 -23.01 -2.23
C ILE A 64 -1.32 -22.27 -2.48
N PRO A 65 -2.33 -22.34 -1.58
CA PRO A 65 -3.34 -21.31 -1.57
C PRO A 65 -2.61 -20.03 -1.16
N ILE A 66 -2.15 -19.27 -2.16
CA ILE A 66 -1.73 -17.89 -1.92
C ILE A 66 -3.03 -17.22 -1.51
N GLY A 67 -3.15 -17.01 -0.20
CA GLY A 67 -4.34 -16.43 0.41
C GLY A 67 -4.73 -15.17 -0.33
N ASN A 68 -5.99 -15.13 -0.73
CA ASN A 68 -6.70 -13.89 -0.98
C ASN A 68 -6.60 -13.07 0.31
N GLY A 69 -5.59 -12.21 0.41
CA GLY A 69 -5.35 -11.34 1.55
C GLY A 69 -5.54 -9.89 1.15
N PRO A 70 -6.70 -9.27 1.45
CA PRO A 70 -6.96 -7.85 1.28
C PRO A 70 -6.23 -6.92 2.26
N GLY A 71 -4.94 -7.13 2.54
CA GLY A 71 -4.16 -6.24 3.41
C GLY A 71 -3.55 -5.02 2.72
N ARG A 72 -3.66 -4.92 1.39
CA ARG A 72 -3.18 -3.80 0.56
C ARG A 72 -4.21 -3.33 -0.47
N LEU A 73 -5.47 -3.76 -0.32
CA LEU A 73 -6.47 -3.72 -1.38
C LEU A 73 -7.44 -2.55 -1.35
N ALA A 74 -7.28 -1.57 -0.45
CA ALA A 74 -8.07 -0.35 -0.56
C ALA A 74 -7.75 0.42 -1.87
N GLY A 75 -6.52 0.31 -2.40
CA GLY A 75 -6.15 0.85 -3.72
C GLY A 75 -6.81 0.14 -4.93
N TYR A 76 -7.55 -0.95 -4.71
CA TYR A 76 -8.31 -1.62 -5.76
C TYR A 76 -9.76 -1.13 -5.76
N ILE A 77 -9.96 0.07 -6.31
CA ILE A 77 -11.23 0.33 -6.98
C ILE A 77 -11.41 -0.78 -8.01
N ASN A 78 -12.49 -1.53 -7.86
CA ASN A 78 -12.99 -2.45 -8.87
C ASN A 78 -13.25 -1.67 -10.17
N SER A 79 -12.20 -1.52 -10.98
CA SER A 79 -12.35 -1.41 -12.42
C SER A 79 -12.73 -2.82 -12.89
N GLU A 80 -13.95 -3.26 -12.54
CA GLU A 80 -14.53 -4.38 -13.27
C GLU A 80 -14.49 -4.02 -14.75
N PRO A 81 -14.20 -4.97 -15.66
CA PRO A 81 -14.23 -4.70 -17.09
C PRO A 81 -15.66 -4.36 -17.52
N VAL A 82 -16.03 -3.08 -17.46
CA VAL A 82 -17.34 -2.62 -17.89
C VAL A 82 -17.29 -2.33 -19.41
N PRO A 83 -18.38 -2.56 -20.16
CA PRO A 83 -18.37 -2.43 -21.60
C PRO A 83 -18.47 -0.95 -22.09
N SER A 84 -17.33 -0.26 -22.28
CA SER A 84 -17.19 1.19 -22.64
C SER A 84 -17.87 1.76 -23.90
N THR A 85 -18.89 2.61 -23.81
CA THR A 85 -19.48 3.28 -25.00
C THR A 85 -18.61 4.46 -25.47
N GLY A 86 -17.52 4.14 -26.18
CA GLY A 86 -16.41 5.05 -26.50
C GLY A 86 -16.74 6.22 -27.44
N THR A 87 -16.12 7.38 -27.12
CA THR A 87 -15.56 8.40 -28.03
C THR A 87 -15.07 9.63 -27.25
N LYS A 88 -15.73 10.01 -26.14
CA LYS A 88 -15.37 11.23 -25.36
C LYS A 88 -14.40 10.98 -24.21
N SER A 89 -14.51 9.85 -23.52
CA SER A 89 -13.70 9.55 -22.33
C SER A 89 -12.25 9.19 -22.63
N ASP A 90 -12.02 8.38 -23.66
CA ASP A 90 -10.66 8.06 -24.13
C ASP A 90 -9.88 9.34 -24.42
N ALA A 91 -10.55 10.39 -24.87
CA ALA A 91 -9.94 11.68 -25.18
C ALA A 91 -9.52 12.46 -23.92
N ALA A 92 -10.26 12.36 -22.82
CA ALA A 92 -9.89 13.00 -21.55
C ALA A 92 -8.71 12.26 -20.92
N LEU A 93 -8.78 10.92 -20.82
CA LEU A 93 -7.70 10.10 -20.29
C LEU A 93 -6.42 10.25 -21.13
N ASN A 94 -6.55 10.30 -22.47
CA ASN A 94 -5.39 10.42 -23.34
C ASN A 94 -4.66 11.76 -23.27
N ARG A 95 -5.35 12.84 -22.86
CA ARG A 95 -4.79 14.19 -22.75
C ARG A 95 -4.40 14.59 -21.33
N ALA A 96 -4.86 13.85 -20.32
CA ALA A 96 -4.55 14.15 -18.93
C ALA A 96 -3.05 14.06 -18.67
N LYS A 97 -2.52 15.05 -17.95
CA LYS A 97 -1.12 15.17 -17.52
C LYS A 97 -1.04 15.33 -16.01
N GLY A 98 0.16 15.19 -15.46
CA GLY A 98 0.41 15.45 -14.04
C GLY A 98 -0.15 16.80 -13.60
N GLY A 99 -0.92 16.78 -12.53
CA GLY A 99 -1.64 17.91 -11.97
C GLY A 99 -3.05 18.16 -12.51
N ASP A 100 -3.51 17.44 -13.52
CA ASP A 100 -4.91 17.51 -13.96
C ASP A 100 -5.83 16.75 -12.98
N CYS A 101 -7.04 17.25 -12.79
CA CYS A 101 -8.05 16.65 -11.93
C CYS A 101 -9.21 16.12 -12.78
N LEU A 102 -9.68 14.91 -12.46
CA LEU A 102 -10.67 14.17 -13.24
C LEU A 102 -11.94 13.92 -12.42
N THR A 103 -13.07 14.10 -13.08
CA THR A 103 -14.39 13.78 -12.53
C THR A 103 -15.23 13.02 -13.55
N TRP A 104 -16.19 12.25 -13.09
CA TRP A 104 -17.17 11.53 -13.90
C TRP A 104 -18.51 11.44 -13.15
N PRO A 105 -19.64 11.50 -13.88
CA PRO A 105 -20.99 11.51 -13.28
C PRO A 105 -21.40 10.15 -12.69
N ASP A 106 -20.97 9.04 -13.29
CA ASP A 106 -21.37 7.69 -12.87
C ASP A 106 -20.35 7.07 -11.90
N ALA A 107 -20.48 5.78 -11.59
CA ALA A 107 -19.44 5.05 -10.87
C ALA A 107 -18.19 4.81 -11.73
N THR A 108 -18.32 4.84 -13.07
CA THR A 108 -17.26 4.40 -13.98
C THR A 108 -16.44 5.57 -14.55
N PRO A 109 -15.10 5.45 -14.59
CA PRO A 109 -14.23 6.48 -15.19
C PRO A 109 -14.34 6.63 -16.71
N GLU A 110 -15.16 5.81 -17.37
CA GLU A 110 -15.40 5.82 -18.82
C GLU A 110 -16.17 7.04 -19.32
N SER A 111 -16.50 7.97 -18.44
CA SER A 111 -17.08 9.28 -18.77
C SER A 111 -16.25 10.42 -18.18
N ALA A 112 -14.97 10.15 -17.90
CA ALA A 112 -14.08 11.11 -17.27
C ALA A 112 -13.93 12.39 -18.09
N SER A 113 -13.85 13.50 -17.37
CA SER A 113 -13.59 14.82 -17.88
C SER A 113 -12.57 15.52 -16.99
N ILE A 114 -11.72 16.35 -17.60
CA ILE A 114 -10.76 17.18 -16.88
C ILE A 114 -11.52 18.39 -16.34
N VAL A 115 -11.39 18.65 -15.05
CA VAL A 115 -11.99 19.77 -14.32
C VAL A 115 -10.92 20.52 -13.52
N SER A 116 -11.26 21.71 -13.02
CA SER A 116 -10.39 22.39 -12.06
C SER A 116 -10.29 21.56 -10.78
N CYS A 117 -9.10 21.46 -10.19
CA CYS A 117 -8.93 20.81 -8.90
C CYS A 117 -9.68 21.55 -7.76
N SER A 118 -10.05 22.83 -7.95
CA SER A 118 -10.93 23.55 -7.02
C SER A 118 -12.37 23.06 -7.03
N ASP A 119 -12.77 22.38 -8.11
CA ASP A 119 -14.10 21.80 -8.28
C ASP A 119 -14.13 20.36 -7.74
N ASN A 120 -15.34 19.80 -7.63
CA ASN A 120 -15.52 18.42 -7.23
C ASN A 120 -14.89 17.47 -8.27
N HIS A 121 -13.90 16.71 -7.83
CA HIS A 121 -13.24 15.69 -8.64
C HIS A 121 -13.00 14.43 -7.81
N LYS A 122 -12.71 13.32 -8.48
CA LYS A 122 -12.55 11.99 -7.86
C LYS A 122 -11.11 11.48 -7.95
N PHE A 123 -10.32 12.02 -8.88
CA PHE A 123 -8.95 11.57 -9.13
C PHE A 123 -8.05 12.75 -9.50
N GLU A 124 -6.87 12.84 -8.88
CA GLU A 124 -5.81 13.76 -9.27
C GLU A 124 -4.68 12.98 -9.95
N VAL A 125 -4.32 13.37 -11.16
CA VAL A 125 -3.28 12.70 -11.94
C VAL A 125 -1.90 13.13 -11.44
N ALA A 126 -1.07 12.18 -11.06
CA ALA A 126 0.34 12.39 -10.75
C ALA A 126 1.20 12.24 -12.02
N GLU A 127 0.96 11.17 -12.78
CA GLU A 127 1.71 10.87 -13.99
C GLU A 127 0.84 10.19 -15.05
N SER A 128 1.16 10.44 -16.32
CA SER A 128 0.52 9.84 -17.49
C SER A 128 1.52 8.92 -18.16
N VAL A 129 1.33 7.61 -18.00
CA VAL A 129 2.28 6.60 -18.43
C VAL A 129 1.78 5.92 -19.71
N ASP A 130 2.60 5.96 -20.76
CA ASP A 130 2.32 5.26 -22.01
C ASP A 130 2.92 3.85 -21.97
N MET A 131 2.07 2.83 -21.78
CA MET A 131 2.55 1.45 -21.61
C MET A 131 3.31 0.94 -22.86
N ARG A 132 3.17 1.58 -24.03
CA ARG A 132 3.89 1.20 -25.25
C ARG A 132 5.39 1.48 -25.17
N THR A 133 5.84 2.33 -24.26
CA THR A 133 7.26 2.63 -24.09
C THR A 133 8.00 1.52 -23.35
N PHE A 134 7.29 0.61 -22.69
CA PHE A 134 7.90 -0.54 -22.05
C PHE A 134 8.20 -1.63 -23.09
N PRO A 135 9.44 -2.17 -23.09
CA PRO A 135 9.81 -3.20 -24.05
C PRO A 135 9.04 -4.50 -23.77
N GLY A 136 8.68 -5.22 -24.84
CA GLY A 136 8.04 -6.54 -24.74
C GLY A 136 6.67 -6.60 -25.40
N ALA A 137 6.06 -7.78 -25.34
CA ALA A 137 4.76 -8.04 -25.96
C ALA A 137 3.56 -7.71 -25.05
N GLU A 138 3.80 -7.47 -23.75
CA GLU A 138 2.77 -7.30 -22.72
C GLU A 138 1.76 -6.19 -23.06
N TYR A 139 2.23 -5.11 -23.70
CA TYR A 139 1.41 -3.95 -24.06
C TYR A 139 1.33 -3.72 -25.57
N GLY A 140 1.71 -4.73 -26.37
CA GLY A 140 1.71 -4.66 -27.82
C GLY A 140 0.31 -4.52 -28.43
N PRO A 141 0.20 -4.26 -29.74
CA PRO A 141 -1.09 -4.04 -30.42
C PRO A 141 -2.10 -5.19 -30.27
N GLY A 142 -1.62 -6.44 -30.18
CA GLY A 142 -2.46 -7.63 -29.99
C GLY A 142 -2.55 -8.15 -28.54
N ALA A 143 -2.01 -7.42 -27.56
CA ALA A 143 -2.01 -7.86 -26.18
C ALA A 143 -3.42 -7.84 -25.58
N SER A 144 -3.73 -8.86 -24.77
CA SER A 144 -4.92 -8.85 -23.93
C SER A 144 -4.85 -7.72 -22.89
N PRO A 145 -5.99 -7.17 -22.44
CA PRO A 145 -5.98 -6.24 -21.32
C PRO A 145 -5.39 -6.88 -20.05
N PRO A 146 -4.78 -6.07 -19.17
CA PRO A 146 -4.18 -6.55 -17.93
C PRO A 146 -5.23 -7.18 -17.01
N SER A 147 -4.88 -8.27 -16.34
CA SER A 147 -5.73 -8.86 -15.30
C SER A 147 -5.79 -7.97 -14.05
N PRO A 148 -6.81 -8.14 -13.19
CA PRO A 148 -6.87 -7.48 -11.87
C PRO A 148 -5.57 -7.52 -11.06
N ALA A 149 -4.98 -8.71 -10.96
CA ALA A 149 -3.72 -8.91 -10.24
C ALA A 149 -2.56 -8.15 -10.90
N ARG A 150 -2.54 -8.08 -12.24
CA ARG A 150 -1.51 -7.32 -12.94
C ARG A 150 -1.70 -5.82 -12.78
N ILE A 151 -2.94 -5.31 -12.76
CA ILE A 151 -3.24 -3.91 -12.46
C ILE A 151 -2.68 -3.54 -11.08
N GLN A 152 -2.90 -4.37 -10.06
CA GLN A 152 -2.35 -4.14 -8.71
C GLN A 152 -0.83 -4.09 -8.70
N GLN A 153 -0.19 -4.99 -9.46
CA GLN A 153 1.25 -5.00 -9.59
C GLN A 153 1.76 -3.74 -10.31
N MET A 154 1.10 -3.30 -11.39
CA MET A 154 1.43 -2.05 -12.08
C MET A 154 1.24 -0.82 -11.18
N THR A 155 0.18 -0.78 -10.36
CA THR A 155 -0.01 0.30 -9.39
C THR A 155 1.19 0.38 -8.43
N GLN A 156 1.67 -0.75 -7.93
CA GLN A 156 2.83 -0.80 -7.02
C GLN A 156 4.15 -0.46 -7.73
N GLU A 157 4.36 -0.97 -8.95
CA GLU A 157 5.63 -0.83 -9.67
C GLU A 157 5.78 0.54 -10.34
N GLN A 158 4.68 1.10 -10.86
CA GLN A 158 4.69 2.31 -11.68
C GLN A 158 4.07 3.50 -10.94
N CYS A 159 2.92 3.31 -10.30
CA CYS A 159 2.18 4.44 -9.73
C CYS A 159 2.67 4.90 -8.36
N GLU A 160 3.14 3.99 -7.50
CA GLU A 160 3.72 4.38 -6.19
C GLU A 160 4.94 5.31 -6.36
N PRO A 161 5.95 4.99 -7.18
CA PRO A 161 7.06 5.92 -7.42
C PRO A 161 6.62 7.22 -8.10
N ALA A 162 5.68 7.15 -9.06
CA ALA A 162 5.16 8.32 -9.75
C ALA A 162 4.49 9.32 -8.79
N VAL A 163 3.63 8.82 -7.89
CA VAL A 163 2.94 9.65 -6.89
C VAL A 163 3.93 10.19 -5.86
N HIS A 164 4.88 9.37 -5.40
CA HIS A 164 5.93 9.83 -4.48
C HIS A 164 6.75 10.98 -5.09
N ASN A 165 7.11 10.88 -6.36
CA ASN A 165 7.82 11.94 -7.07
C ASN A 165 6.95 13.19 -7.28
N TYR A 166 5.65 13.02 -7.58
CA TYR A 166 4.71 14.11 -7.79
C TYR A 166 4.47 14.94 -6.53
N LEU A 167 4.23 14.28 -5.39
CA LEU A 167 3.98 14.97 -4.12
C LEU A 167 5.27 15.39 -3.41
N GLY A 168 6.39 14.70 -3.64
CA GLY A 168 7.67 15.01 -3.04
C GLY A 168 7.58 15.11 -1.50
N PRO A 169 8.03 16.21 -0.87
CA PRO A 169 7.92 16.40 0.58
C PRO A 169 6.48 16.39 1.12
N LYS A 170 5.47 16.53 0.27
CA LYS A 170 4.04 16.48 0.62
C LYS A 170 3.46 15.08 0.57
N PHE A 171 4.22 14.06 0.23
CA PHE A 171 3.74 12.67 0.27
C PHE A 171 3.58 12.21 1.72
N ASP A 172 2.34 11.95 2.15
CA ASP A 172 2.08 11.31 3.44
C ASP A 172 1.89 9.79 3.24
N PRO A 173 2.79 8.92 3.77
CA PRO A 173 2.62 7.47 3.67
C PRO A 173 1.40 6.95 4.46
N ALA A 174 0.85 7.76 5.38
CA ALA A 174 -0.37 7.46 6.13
C ALA A 174 -1.58 8.28 5.64
N SER A 175 -1.53 8.79 4.40
CA SER A 175 -2.58 9.61 3.81
C SER A 175 -3.94 8.89 3.78
N LYS A 176 -5.02 9.67 3.90
CA LYS A 176 -6.39 9.23 3.56
C LYS A 176 -6.58 9.05 2.06
N PHE A 177 -5.74 9.68 1.24
CA PHE A 177 -5.72 9.46 -0.19
C PHE A 177 -4.88 8.23 -0.51
N MET A 178 -5.24 7.52 -1.56
CA MET A 178 -4.53 6.33 -1.98
C MET A 178 -4.03 6.45 -3.41
N VAL A 179 -2.87 5.84 -3.65
CA VAL A 179 -2.33 5.65 -4.99
C VAL A 179 -3.23 4.69 -5.75
N SER A 180 -3.59 5.11 -6.97
CA SER A 180 -4.50 4.37 -7.83
C SER A 180 -4.08 4.53 -9.28
N LEU A 181 -4.52 3.59 -10.11
CA LEU A 181 -4.26 3.51 -11.53
C LEU A 181 -5.59 3.61 -12.28
N LEU A 182 -5.66 4.57 -13.20
CA LEU A 182 -6.83 4.83 -14.03
C LEU A 182 -6.53 4.59 -15.51
N TRP A 183 -7.46 3.96 -16.23
CA TRP A 183 -7.28 3.59 -17.64
C TRP A 183 -8.60 3.50 -18.39
N ALA A 184 -8.53 3.51 -19.73
CA ALA A 184 -9.70 3.58 -20.61
C ALA A 184 -10.54 2.28 -20.66
N GLY A 185 -10.09 1.24 -19.96
CA GLY A 185 -10.79 -0.03 -19.85
C GLY A 185 -10.59 -0.98 -21.04
N ASP A 186 -11.18 -2.15 -20.88
CA ASP A 186 -11.01 -3.33 -21.72
C ASP A 186 -11.36 -3.14 -23.20
N ARG A 187 -12.38 -2.31 -23.49
CA ARG A 187 -12.83 -2.08 -24.86
C ARG A 187 -11.89 -1.13 -25.60
N ALA A 188 -11.55 0.00 -24.98
CA ALA A 188 -10.60 0.96 -25.55
C ALA A 188 -9.23 0.30 -25.79
N TRP A 189 -8.80 -0.57 -24.87
CA TRP A 189 -7.61 -1.39 -25.04
C TRP A 189 -7.65 -2.28 -26.30
N ARG A 190 -8.74 -3.03 -26.49
CA ARG A 190 -8.86 -3.99 -27.61
C ARG A 190 -9.16 -3.33 -28.95
N GLN A 191 -9.99 -2.28 -28.96
CA GLN A 191 -10.54 -1.69 -30.19
C GLN A 191 -9.78 -0.46 -30.66
N SER A 192 -9.37 0.41 -29.73
CA SER A 192 -8.67 1.66 -30.04
C SER A 192 -7.15 1.53 -29.91
N GLY A 193 -6.66 0.41 -29.35
CA GLY A 193 -5.25 0.23 -29.05
C GLY A 193 -4.76 1.15 -27.92
N ASP A 194 -5.67 1.63 -27.07
CA ASP A 194 -5.30 2.50 -25.95
C ASP A 194 -4.41 1.75 -24.97
N ARG A 195 -3.29 2.36 -24.63
CA ARG A 195 -2.25 1.82 -23.74
C ARG A 195 -1.80 2.85 -22.70
N ARG A 196 -2.54 3.94 -22.57
CA ARG A 196 -2.24 4.97 -21.57
C ARG A 196 -2.88 4.61 -20.24
N MET A 197 -2.07 4.70 -19.20
CA MET A 197 -2.45 4.53 -17.80
C MET A 197 -2.14 5.83 -17.07
N LEU A 198 -3.06 6.29 -16.22
CA LEU A 198 -2.86 7.46 -15.37
C LEU A 198 -2.60 6.96 -13.95
N CYS A 199 -1.42 7.27 -13.44
CA CYS A 199 -1.09 7.09 -12.03
C CYS A 199 -1.52 8.34 -11.27
N GLY A 200 -2.17 8.18 -10.13
CA GLY A 200 -2.71 9.32 -9.40
C GLY A 200 -3.26 8.96 -8.03
N LEU A 201 -3.96 9.92 -7.44
CA LEU A 201 -4.50 9.85 -6.09
C LEU A 201 -6.02 9.94 -6.11
N GLN A 202 -6.65 9.16 -5.24
CA GLN A 202 -8.09 9.17 -5.02
C GLN A 202 -8.42 9.11 -3.53
N LEU A 203 -9.61 9.57 -3.16
CA LEU A 203 -10.18 9.35 -1.83
C LEU A 203 -11.11 8.13 -1.89
N PRO A 204 -10.77 7.01 -1.20
CA PRO A 204 -11.68 5.87 -1.13
C PRO A 204 -12.98 6.20 -0.39
N GLY A 205 -14.06 5.61 -0.88
CA GLY A 205 -15.39 5.64 -0.29
C GLY A 205 -16.01 4.25 -0.17
N PRO A 206 -17.23 4.17 0.39
CA PRO A 206 -17.96 2.91 0.56
C PRO A 206 -18.15 2.18 -0.76
N ASN A 207 -18.30 0.85 -0.70
CA ASN A 207 -18.61 0.00 -1.87
C ASN A 207 -17.61 0.17 -3.03
N ASN A 208 -16.32 0.33 -2.73
CA ASN A 208 -15.25 0.56 -3.69
C ASN A 208 -15.51 1.77 -4.61
N GLN A 209 -16.24 2.78 -4.12
CA GLN A 209 -16.44 4.03 -4.83
C GLN A 209 -15.31 5.01 -4.52
N GLN A 210 -15.15 6.00 -5.40
CA GLN A 210 -14.27 7.13 -5.16
C GLN A 210 -15.10 8.31 -4.66
N GLU A 211 -14.73 8.83 -3.50
CA GLU A 211 -15.32 10.04 -2.96
C GLU A 211 -14.91 11.27 -3.76
N VAL A 212 -15.81 12.26 -3.76
CA VAL A 212 -15.49 13.56 -4.34
C VAL A 212 -14.68 14.37 -3.34
N PHE A 213 -13.63 15.03 -3.83
CA PHE A 213 -12.86 15.97 -3.04
C PHE A 213 -12.54 17.24 -3.86
N LYS A 214 -11.99 18.25 -3.17
CA LYS A 214 -11.59 19.54 -3.73
C LYS A 214 -10.19 19.88 -3.24
N GLY A 215 -9.49 20.68 -4.03
CA GLY A 215 -8.09 21.04 -3.82
C GLY A 215 -7.15 19.97 -4.36
N LYS A 216 -5.88 20.35 -4.56
CA LYS A 216 -4.82 19.39 -4.86
C LYS A 216 -4.42 18.65 -3.59
N VAL A 217 -4.07 17.37 -3.71
CA VAL A 217 -3.67 16.53 -2.57
C VAL A 217 -2.48 17.15 -1.80
N ALA A 218 -1.54 17.78 -2.50
CA ALA A 218 -0.40 18.46 -1.89
C ALA A 218 -0.78 19.67 -0.99
N ASP A 219 -1.97 20.24 -1.20
CA ASP A 219 -2.44 21.48 -0.56
C ASP A 219 -3.55 21.24 0.47
N VAL A 220 -4.04 20.00 0.61
CA VAL A 220 -5.10 19.64 1.57
C VAL A 220 -4.56 18.77 2.69
N ASP A 221 -5.27 18.75 3.81
CA ASP A 221 -4.94 17.86 4.92
C ASP A 221 -5.17 16.40 4.53
N GLN A 222 -4.10 15.61 4.61
CA GLN A 222 -4.05 14.20 4.26
C GLN A 222 -4.32 13.27 5.44
N SER A 223 -4.54 13.80 6.65
CA SER A 223 -4.83 13.03 7.86
C SER A 223 -6.02 12.08 7.65
N LYS A 224 -5.88 10.82 8.10
CA LYS A 224 -6.95 9.80 8.15
C LYS A 224 -7.98 10.12 9.23
N VAL A 225 -8.82 11.10 8.93
CA VAL A 225 -9.89 11.57 9.82
C VAL A 225 -11.22 11.57 9.10
N TRP A 226 -12.27 11.22 9.85
CA TRP A 226 -13.64 11.14 9.37
C TRP A 226 -14.58 11.77 10.40
N PRO A 227 -15.79 12.19 9.99
CA PRO A 227 -16.79 12.68 10.94
C PRO A 227 -17.11 11.66 12.03
N ALA A 228 -17.41 12.13 13.24
CA ALA A 228 -17.90 11.26 14.31
C ALA A 228 -19.18 10.50 13.87
N GLY A 229 -19.24 9.21 14.20
CA GLY A 229 -20.24 8.25 13.74
C GLY A 229 -19.87 7.52 12.45
N THR A 230 -18.73 7.79 11.85
CA THR A 230 -18.24 7.01 10.70
C THR A 230 -17.73 5.65 11.15
N CYS A 231 -18.24 4.57 10.56
CA CYS A 231 -17.71 3.22 10.76
C CYS A 231 -16.68 2.87 9.68
N LEU A 232 -15.52 2.34 10.08
CA LEU A 232 -14.45 1.94 9.15
C LEU A 232 -14.45 0.43 8.98
N GLY A 233 -14.56 -0.01 7.72
CA GLY A 233 -14.73 -1.41 7.35
C GLY A 233 -13.65 -2.34 7.89
N ILE A 234 -13.96 -3.63 7.88
CA ILE A 234 -13.03 -4.71 8.26
C ILE A 234 -12.92 -5.71 7.12
N ASP A 235 -11.69 -6.12 6.83
CA ASP A 235 -11.44 -7.33 6.05
C ASP A 235 -11.57 -8.53 6.99
N THR A 236 -12.68 -9.27 6.88
CA THR A 236 -12.98 -10.42 7.74
C THR A 236 -12.07 -11.62 7.49
N ALA A 237 -11.32 -11.65 6.38
CA ALA A 237 -10.34 -12.70 6.11
C ALA A 237 -9.04 -12.47 6.90
N THR A 238 -8.63 -11.22 7.08
CA THR A 238 -7.38 -10.84 7.75
C THR A 238 -7.57 -10.22 9.14
N ASN A 239 -8.82 -9.89 9.50
CA ASN A 239 -9.18 -9.13 10.69
C ASN A 239 -8.46 -7.77 10.77
N GLN A 240 -8.30 -7.10 9.63
CA GLN A 240 -7.67 -5.79 9.55
C GLN A 240 -8.67 -4.70 9.13
N PRO A 241 -8.50 -3.45 9.63
CA PRO A 241 -9.31 -2.33 9.17
C PRO A 241 -9.01 -2.03 7.71
N THR A 242 -10.01 -1.61 6.95
CA THR A 242 -9.84 -1.18 5.55
C THR A 242 -9.60 0.31 5.42
N ASP A 243 -9.80 1.09 6.50
CA ASP A 243 -9.82 2.57 6.50
C ASP A 243 -10.81 3.17 5.48
N VAL A 244 -11.85 2.42 5.13
CA VAL A 244 -12.92 2.85 4.22
C VAL A 244 -14.22 3.00 5.01
N PRO A 245 -14.91 4.15 4.91
CA PRO A 245 -16.25 4.32 5.49
C PRO A 245 -17.23 3.26 5.00
N VAL A 246 -18.00 2.68 5.91
CA VAL A 246 -19.09 1.73 5.63
C VAL A 246 -20.33 2.07 6.46
N ASP A 247 -21.47 1.51 6.08
CA ASP A 247 -22.66 1.54 6.94
C ASP A 247 -22.37 0.75 8.22
N CYS A 248 -22.61 1.34 9.39
CA CYS A 248 -22.38 0.68 10.68
C CYS A 248 -23.21 -0.60 10.86
N ALA A 249 -24.33 -0.78 10.14
CA ALA A 249 -25.09 -2.03 10.13
C ALA A 249 -24.35 -3.17 9.42
N THR A 250 -23.25 -2.87 8.72
CA THR A 250 -22.37 -3.85 8.08
C THR A 250 -21.12 -4.12 8.93
N PRO A 251 -20.40 -5.24 8.70
CA PRO A 251 -19.14 -5.55 9.38
C PRO A 251 -18.11 -4.40 9.30
N HIS A 252 -17.62 -3.95 10.45
CA HIS A 252 -16.61 -2.90 10.55
C HIS A 252 -15.64 -3.16 11.71
N ALA A 253 -14.46 -2.55 11.68
CA ALA A 253 -13.41 -2.74 12.70
C ALA A 253 -13.53 -1.71 13.84
N MET A 254 -13.95 -0.50 13.51
CA MET A 254 -13.95 0.63 14.44
C MET A 254 -14.98 1.70 14.04
N GLU A 255 -15.44 2.45 15.03
CA GLU A 255 -16.34 3.61 14.86
C GLU A 255 -15.63 4.88 15.33
N VAL A 256 -15.62 5.91 14.49
CA VAL A 256 -14.99 7.20 14.80
C VAL A 256 -15.89 7.98 15.76
N THR A 257 -15.32 8.50 16.83
CA THR A 257 -16.02 9.28 17.87
C THR A 257 -15.65 10.76 17.87
N GLY A 258 -14.53 11.12 17.22
CA GLY A 258 -14.06 12.49 17.15
C GLY A 258 -12.77 12.63 16.35
N THR A 259 -12.28 13.86 16.25
CA THR A 259 -11.01 14.19 15.59
C THR A 259 -10.29 15.23 16.44
N VAL A 260 -8.99 15.04 16.63
CA VAL A 260 -8.12 15.97 17.36
C VAL A 260 -7.20 16.65 16.37
N ASN A 261 -7.17 17.98 16.40
CA ASN A 261 -6.20 18.77 15.64
C ASN A 261 -5.01 19.14 16.54
N LEU A 262 -3.85 18.54 16.27
CA LEU A 262 -2.63 18.80 17.03
C LEU A 262 -2.10 20.22 16.80
N ALA A 263 -2.38 20.84 15.65
CA ALA A 263 -1.89 22.18 15.35
C ALA A 263 -2.48 23.27 16.27
N GLU A 264 -3.63 23.02 16.89
CA GLU A 264 -4.25 23.95 17.85
C GLU A 264 -3.41 24.10 19.13
N LYS A 265 -2.79 23.01 19.58
CA LYS A 265 -1.91 23.00 20.75
C LYS A 265 -0.44 23.18 20.39
N PHE A 266 -0.03 22.66 19.24
CA PHE A 266 1.35 22.61 18.77
C PHE A 266 1.48 23.30 17.41
N PRO A 267 1.49 24.65 17.36
CA PRO A 267 1.51 25.40 16.09
C PRO A 267 2.87 25.37 15.36
N GLY A 268 3.92 24.89 16.03
CA GLY A 268 5.30 24.92 15.54
C GLY A 268 5.79 23.59 14.97
N ALA A 269 6.97 23.17 15.44
CA ALA A 269 7.56 21.88 15.10
C ALA A 269 6.74 20.71 15.66
N MET A 270 6.98 19.50 15.13
CA MET A 270 6.34 18.29 15.64
C MET A 270 6.67 18.12 17.12
N PRO A 271 5.66 18.04 18.01
CA PRO A 271 5.88 17.73 19.42
C PRO A 271 6.45 16.32 19.60
N ALA A 272 7.14 16.10 20.73
CA ALA A 272 7.59 14.77 21.10
C ALA A 272 6.39 13.81 21.27
N GLU A 273 6.59 12.54 20.96
CA GLU A 273 5.51 11.54 20.99
C GLU A 273 4.75 11.49 22.33
N PRO A 274 5.39 11.57 23.52
CA PRO A 274 4.65 11.58 24.79
C PRO A 274 3.73 12.81 24.96
N ASP A 275 4.14 13.97 24.42
CA ASP A 275 3.33 15.19 24.48
C ASP A 275 2.13 15.11 23.53
N GLN A 276 2.31 14.45 22.38
CA GLN A 276 1.20 14.10 21.47
C GLN A 276 0.22 13.16 22.16
N ASP A 277 0.70 12.02 22.65
CA ASP A 277 -0.15 11.00 23.28
C ASP A 277 -0.95 11.60 24.43
N GLY A 278 -0.31 12.34 25.35
CA GLY A 278 -1.02 12.97 26.46
C GLY A 278 -2.15 13.91 26.00
N PHE A 279 -1.90 14.73 24.98
CA PHE A 279 -2.92 15.63 24.44
C PHE A 279 -4.06 14.90 23.72
N ILE A 280 -3.70 13.94 22.86
CA ILE A 280 -4.65 13.16 22.07
C ILE A 280 -5.53 12.34 23.00
N LYS A 281 -4.93 11.65 23.98
CA LYS A 281 -5.62 10.84 25.00
C LYS A 281 -6.68 11.64 25.74
N ASP A 282 -6.31 12.79 26.29
CA ASP A 282 -7.23 13.63 27.06
C ASP A 282 -8.38 14.16 26.19
N SER A 283 -8.09 14.53 24.95
CA SER A 283 -9.07 15.08 24.02
C SER A 283 -10.01 13.98 23.51
N CYS A 284 -9.46 12.86 23.07
CA CYS A 284 -10.22 11.71 22.60
C CYS A 284 -11.09 11.11 23.70
N THR A 285 -10.61 10.99 24.94
CA THR A 285 -11.42 10.49 26.06
C THR A 285 -12.67 11.34 26.25
N LYS A 286 -12.53 12.68 26.26
CA LYS A 286 -13.67 13.61 26.39
C LYS A 286 -14.64 13.50 25.22
N MET A 287 -14.12 13.43 23.99
CA MET A 287 -14.96 13.30 22.79
C MET A 287 -15.71 11.97 22.75
N THR A 288 -15.05 10.87 23.09
CA THR A 288 -15.65 9.54 23.15
C THR A 288 -16.71 9.43 24.25
N ASP A 289 -16.46 9.96 25.45
CA ASP A 289 -17.45 9.98 26.53
C ASP A 289 -18.69 10.80 26.14
N ALA A 290 -18.49 11.98 25.53
CA ALA A 290 -19.58 12.81 25.03
C ALA A 290 -20.34 12.12 23.88
N TYR A 291 -19.64 11.42 23.00
CA TYR A 291 -20.22 10.68 21.89
C TYR A 291 -21.10 9.54 22.40
N LEU A 292 -20.64 8.75 23.38
CA LEU A 292 -21.36 7.56 23.86
C LEU A 292 -22.48 7.85 24.87
N ALA A 293 -22.53 9.06 25.44
CA ALA A 293 -23.49 9.41 26.48
C ALA A 293 -24.95 9.03 26.08
N PRO A 294 -25.71 8.38 26.99
CA PRO A 294 -25.41 8.14 28.42
C PRO A 294 -24.59 6.87 28.71
N THR A 295 -24.27 6.06 27.70
CA THR A 295 -23.45 4.85 27.85
C THR A 295 -22.01 5.23 28.16
N LYS A 296 -21.34 4.49 29.05
CA LYS A 296 -19.93 4.70 29.35
C LYS A 296 -19.08 3.74 28.53
N LEU A 297 -17.93 4.19 28.02
CA LEU A 297 -17.03 3.29 27.28
C LEU A 297 -16.68 2.03 28.10
N ARG A 298 -16.44 2.19 29.41
CA ARG A 298 -16.13 1.07 30.31
C ARG A 298 -17.22 0.00 30.41
N THR A 299 -18.47 0.33 30.11
CA THR A 299 -19.59 -0.64 30.15
C THR A 299 -19.75 -1.35 28.80
N THR A 300 -18.89 -1.04 27.85
CA THR A 300 -18.74 -1.75 26.58
C THR A 300 -17.49 -2.64 26.64
N THR A 301 -17.36 -3.57 25.71
CA THR A 301 -16.11 -4.33 25.49
C THR A 301 -15.17 -3.59 24.51
N LEU A 302 -15.50 -2.34 24.15
CA LEU A 302 -14.69 -1.53 23.25
C LEU A 302 -13.60 -0.80 24.01
N THR A 303 -12.56 -0.44 23.28
CA THR A 303 -11.43 0.35 23.73
C THR A 303 -11.28 1.59 22.87
N LEU A 304 -10.79 2.67 23.48
CA LEU A 304 -10.42 3.88 22.76
C LEU A 304 -9.09 3.63 22.03
N ILE A 305 -9.08 3.97 20.74
CA ILE A 305 -7.98 3.80 19.80
C ILE A 305 -7.68 5.16 19.18
N TYR A 306 -6.42 5.56 19.19
CA TYR A 306 -5.95 6.73 18.47
C TYR A 306 -4.45 6.55 18.13
N PRO A 307 -3.99 7.04 16.97
CA PRO A 307 -2.57 7.07 16.64
C PRO A 307 -1.93 8.38 17.14
N THR A 308 -0.60 8.43 17.15
CA THR A 308 0.19 9.68 17.11
C THR A 308 0.53 10.04 15.67
N VAL A 309 0.91 11.30 15.41
CA VAL A 309 1.33 11.74 14.08
C VAL A 309 2.83 11.47 13.90
N SER A 310 3.16 10.69 12.88
CA SER A 310 4.55 10.36 12.54
C SER A 310 5.30 11.57 11.94
N LEU A 311 6.64 11.57 12.00
CA LEU A 311 7.45 12.63 11.38
C LEU A 311 7.21 12.77 9.86
N PRO A 312 7.12 11.68 9.06
CA PRO A 312 6.73 11.79 7.66
C PRO A 312 5.39 12.48 7.44
N SER A 313 4.34 12.06 8.17
CA SER A 313 3.00 12.65 8.06
C SER A 313 2.99 14.13 8.49
N TRP A 314 3.68 14.46 9.57
CA TRP A 314 3.82 15.85 10.00
C TRP A 314 4.56 16.71 8.96
N SER A 315 5.62 16.17 8.36
CA SER A 315 6.38 16.89 7.32
C SER A 315 5.54 17.10 6.05
N ALA A 316 4.70 16.11 5.71
CA ALA A 316 3.77 16.18 4.58
C ALA A 316 2.66 17.23 4.80
N GLY A 317 2.26 17.48 6.06
CA GLY A 317 1.27 18.50 6.42
C GLY A 317 0.11 17.99 7.26
N SER A 318 0.04 16.69 7.53
CA SER A 318 -1.00 16.09 8.38
C SER A 318 -0.87 16.57 9.83
N ARG A 319 -1.97 17.04 10.40
CA ARG A 319 -2.02 17.61 11.76
C ARG A 319 -3.12 17.02 12.62
N GLN A 320 -3.91 16.09 12.08
CA GLN A 320 -5.10 15.59 12.75
C GLN A 320 -5.03 14.07 12.95
N VAL A 321 -5.72 13.59 13.98
CA VAL A 321 -5.88 12.17 14.26
C VAL A 321 -7.34 11.85 14.59
N ALA A 322 -7.81 10.67 14.20
CA ALA A 322 -9.14 10.18 14.54
C ALA A 322 -9.14 9.52 15.93
N CYS A 323 -10.16 9.82 16.73
CA CYS A 323 -10.47 9.12 17.97
C CYS A 323 -11.50 8.04 17.65
N SER A 324 -11.13 6.77 17.73
CA SER A 324 -11.99 5.66 17.34
C SER A 324 -12.22 4.69 18.49
N ILE A 325 -13.34 3.97 18.47
CA ILE A 325 -13.61 2.88 19.39
C ILE A 325 -13.68 1.56 18.64
N GLY A 326 -13.06 0.52 19.20
CA GLY A 326 -13.05 -0.80 18.60
C GLY A 326 -12.62 -1.88 19.60
N ALA A 327 -12.68 -3.14 19.18
CA ALA A 327 -12.25 -4.28 19.99
C ALA A 327 -11.14 -5.04 19.26
N THR A 328 -10.06 -5.36 19.97
CA THR A 328 -8.93 -6.14 19.43
C THR A 328 -9.05 -7.60 19.83
N LEU A 329 -8.52 -8.51 19.00
CA LEU A 329 -8.44 -9.95 19.28
C LEU A 329 -7.21 -10.33 20.12
N GLY A 330 -6.36 -9.36 20.49
CA GLY A 330 -5.12 -9.60 21.25
C GLY A 330 -3.96 -10.19 20.44
N ASN A 331 -4.17 -10.53 19.17
CA ASN A 331 -3.17 -11.06 18.24
C ASN A 331 -2.76 -10.06 17.15
N GLY A 332 -3.05 -8.76 17.34
CA GLY A 332 -2.88 -7.73 16.32
C GLY A 332 -4.03 -7.61 15.31
N GLY A 333 -5.06 -8.45 15.41
CA GLY A 333 -6.30 -8.35 14.64
C GLY A 333 -7.43 -7.63 15.40
N TRP A 334 -8.47 -7.28 14.65
CA TRP A 334 -9.68 -6.61 15.12
C TRP A 334 -10.85 -7.57 15.20
N ALA A 335 -11.70 -7.40 16.20
CA ALA A 335 -13.01 -8.05 16.22
C ALA A 335 -13.93 -7.39 15.19
N THR A 336 -14.85 -8.17 14.65
CA THR A 336 -15.88 -7.66 13.74
C THR A 336 -17.00 -7.02 14.55
N LEU A 337 -17.23 -5.73 14.34
CA LEU A 337 -18.35 -4.99 14.89
C LEU A 337 -19.53 -4.97 13.91
N VAL A 338 -20.74 -5.00 14.45
CA VAL A 338 -21.99 -4.79 13.69
C VAL A 338 -22.92 -3.91 14.53
N ASN A 339 -23.55 -2.93 13.87
CA ASN A 339 -24.29 -1.80 14.44
C ASN A 339 -23.39 -0.77 15.14
N SER A 340 -23.89 0.46 15.29
CA SER A 340 -23.19 1.51 16.02
C SER A 340 -23.08 1.18 17.51
N ALA A 341 -22.00 1.65 18.15
CA ALA A 341 -21.76 1.63 19.59
C ALA A 341 -22.84 2.38 20.41
N LYS A 342 -23.64 3.22 19.77
CA LYS A 342 -24.82 3.87 20.37
C LYS A 342 -26.07 3.00 20.37
N GLY A 343 -26.05 1.88 19.67
CA GLY A 343 -27.18 0.98 19.47
C GLY A 343 -26.94 -0.42 20.02
N GLN A 344 -27.58 -1.40 19.38
CA GLN A 344 -27.40 -2.83 19.70
C GLN A 344 -26.12 -3.36 19.05
N LEU A 345 -24.98 -2.85 19.51
CA LEU A 345 -23.67 -3.27 19.05
C LEU A 345 -23.50 -4.79 19.23
N LEU A 346 -22.91 -5.45 18.23
CA LEU A 346 -22.42 -6.82 18.31
C LEU A 346 -20.92 -6.83 18.08
N ILE A 347 -20.20 -7.65 18.84
CA ILE A 347 -18.76 -7.88 18.74
C ILE A 347 -18.59 -9.37 18.45
N ASN A 348 -18.15 -9.71 17.24
CA ASN A 348 -18.14 -11.09 16.73
C ASN A 348 -19.49 -11.81 16.91
N GLY A 349 -20.59 -11.09 16.69
CA GLY A 349 -21.95 -11.61 16.83
C GLY A 349 -22.47 -11.72 18.27
N GLN A 350 -21.70 -11.32 19.27
CA GLN A 350 -22.11 -11.33 20.68
C GLN A 350 -22.38 -9.91 21.19
N ALA A 351 -23.32 -9.76 22.11
CA ALA A 351 -23.54 -8.48 22.79
C ALA A 351 -22.32 -8.12 23.66
N PRO A 352 -21.98 -6.82 23.80
CA PRO A 352 -20.92 -6.36 24.69
C PRO A 352 -21.12 -6.87 26.11
N VAL A 353 -20.06 -7.41 26.68
CA VAL A 353 -20.02 -7.83 28.09
C VAL A 353 -19.24 -6.76 28.85
N PRO A 354 -19.85 -6.06 29.82
CA PRO A 354 -19.13 -5.12 30.66
C PRO A 354 -18.10 -5.87 31.53
N PRO A 355 -16.93 -5.27 31.78
CA PRO A 355 -16.01 -5.80 32.78
C PRO A 355 -16.70 -5.87 34.16
N PRO A 356 -16.32 -6.84 35.02
CA PRO A 356 -16.81 -6.89 36.39
C PRO A 356 -16.56 -5.56 37.11
N ASP A 357 -17.49 -5.14 37.96
CA ASP A 357 -17.28 -3.97 38.81
C ASP A 357 -16.07 -4.19 39.72
N ILE A 358 -15.30 -3.11 39.92
CA ILE A 358 -14.17 -3.12 40.84
C ILE A 358 -14.74 -3.25 42.26
N PRO A 359 -14.34 -4.25 43.05
CA PRO A 359 -14.81 -4.39 44.44
C PRO A 359 -14.56 -3.12 45.25
N GLU A 360 -15.51 -2.74 46.11
CA GLU A 360 -15.44 -1.53 46.93
C GLU A 360 -14.21 -1.51 47.84
N GLU A 361 -13.72 -2.68 48.26
CA GLU A 361 -12.49 -2.77 49.05
C GLU A 361 -11.26 -2.26 48.29
N ARG A 362 -11.24 -2.37 46.95
CA ARG A 362 -10.13 -1.85 46.13
C ARG A 362 -10.23 -0.36 45.84
N LEU A 363 -11.43 0.22 45.89
CA LEU A 363 -11.64 1.67 45.71
C LEU A 363 -11.23 2.48 46.95
N THR A 364 -11.15 1.83 48.12
CA THR A 364 -10.83 2.44 49.41
C THR A 364 -9.43 2.09 49.93
N MET A 365 -8.68 1.24 49.22
CA MET A 365 -7.30 0.94 49.57
C MET A 365 -6.41 2.20 49.42
N PRO A 366 -5.60 2.54 50.43
CA PRO A 366 -4.63 3.62 50.29
C PRO A 366 -3.66 3.29 49.14
N PRO A 367 -3.21 4.29 48.36
CA PRO A 367 -2.26 4.06 47.28
C PRO A 367 -1.02 3.37 47.84
N ILE A 368 -0.60 2.29 47.18
CA ILE A 368 0.64 1.60 47.55
C ILE A 368 1.79 2.61 47.40
N PRO A 369 2.61 2.86 48.43
CA PRO A 369 3.75 3.73 48.32
C PRO A 369 4.65 3.24 47.19
N VAL A 370 4.78 4.03 46.12
CA VAL A 370 5.66 3.72 45.02
C VAL A 370 7.10 3.85 45.54
N GLN A 371 7.72 2.72 45.88
CA GLN A 371 9.15 2.68 46.17
C GLN A 371 9.87 2.81 44.83
N ALA A 372 10.50 3.97 44.59
CA ALA A 372 11.34 4.17 43.42
C ALA A 372 12.45 3.10 43.42
N PRO A 373 12.64 2.33 42.33
CA PRO A 373 13.76 1.42 42.23
C PRO A 373 15.07 2.21 42.33
N SER A 374 15.95 1.83 43.25
CA SER A 374 17.33 2.28 43.27
C SER A 374 18.00 1.85 41.95
N GLN A 375 18.40 2.83 41.13
CA GLN A 375 19.08 2.62 39.85
C GLN A 375 20.38 1.83 40.03
N PRO A 376 20.57 0.68 39.37
CA PRO A 376 21.90 0.16 39.09
C PRO A 376 22.45 0.90 37.87
N THR A 377 23.66 1.45 38.00
CA THR A 377 24.45 1.94 36.86
C THR A 377 24.79 0.77 35.94
N GLN A 378 24.17 0.70 34.75
CA GLN A 378 24.62 -0.15 33.66
C GLN A 378 24.64 0.59 32.33
N ALA A 379 25.73 0.33 31.60
CA ALA A 379 26.20 1.01 30.42
C ALA A 379 25.26 0.88 29.21
N SER A 380 25.33 1.91 28.37
CA SER A 380 24.57 2.06 27.13
C SER A 380 24.91 0.97 26.11
N THR A 381 23.92 0.16 25.75
CA THR A 381 23.84 -0.48 24.42
C THR A 381 22.46 -0.19 23.84
N ALA A 382 22.44 0.41 22.66
CA ALA A 382 21.24 0.82 21.94
C ALA A 382 20.36 -0.38 21.56
N PRO A 383 19.02 -0.28 21.61
CA PRO A 383 18.14 -1.28 21.04
C PRO A 383 17.94 -1.07 19.53
N ASP A 384 17.87 -2.19 18.82
CA ASP A 384 17.48 -2.31 17.42
C ASP A 384 16.06 -1.79 17.11
N ALA A 385 15.84 -1.49 15.84
CA ALA A 385 14.68 -0.81 15.26
C ALA A 385 13.31 -1.45 15.55
N ILE A 386 12.33 -0.57 15.82
CA ILE A 386 10.91 -0.86 16.06
C ILE A 386 10.21 -1.20 14.72
N PRO A 387 9.41 -2.28 14.62
CA PRO A 387 8.57 -2.55 13.45
C PRO A 387 7.36 -1.60 13.37
N PRO A 388 6.88 -1.24 12.17
CA PRO A 388 5.85 -0.22 11.99
C PRO A 388 4.46 -0.79 12.29
N ASN A 389 3.92 -0.51 13.49
CA ASN A 389 2.48 -0.56 13.71
C ASN A 389 2.09 0.45 14.81
N ASN A 390 1.95 1.72 14.43
CA ASN A 390 1.65 2.85 15.31
C ASN A 390 0.17 2.88 15.76
N GLN A 391 -0.34 1.78 16.30
CA GLN A 391 -1.64 1.75 16.98
C GLN A 391 -1.38 1.62 18.48
N HIS A 392 -1.37 2.76 19.18
CA HIS A 392 -1.17 2.79 20.62
C HIS A 392 -2.50 2.50 21.33
N LEU A 393 -2.65 1.30 21.88
CA LEU A 393 -3.68 1.05 22.90
C LEU A 393 -3.16 1.60 24.23
N PRO A 394 -3.88 2.53 24.91
CA PRO A 394 -3.48 2.97 26.23
C PRO A 394 -3.54 1.80 27.23
N GLY A 395 -2.38 1.30 27.68
CA GLY A 395 -2.26 0.33 28.78
C GLY A 395 -1.45 -0.95 28.52
N GLN A 396 -0.78 -1.12 27.37
CA GLN A 396 0.07 -2.29 27.11
C GLN A 396 1.54 -1.97 27.48
N GLN A 397 2.00 -2.44 28.63
CA GLN A 397 3.44 -2.63 28.85
C GLN A 397 3.91 -3.84 28.03
N PRO A 398 5.07 -3.79 27.34
CA PRO A 398 5.61 -4.97 26.68
C PRO A 398 5.92 -6.05 27.71
N ALA A 399 5.30 -7.22 27.60
CA ALA A 399 5.77 -8.41 28.30
C ALA A 399 7.14 -8.80 27.72
N VAL A 400 8.20 -8.48 28.45
CA VAL A 400 9.55 -8.94 28.12
C VAL A 400 9.62 -10.44 28.38
N THR A 401 9.44 -11.25 27.35
CA THR A 401 9.80 -12.67 27.39
C THR A 401 11.31 -12.78 27.38
N GLN A 402 11.91 -13.15 28.51
CA GLN A 402 13.32 -13.52 28.59
C GLN A 402 13.57 -14.77 27.72
N PRO A 403 14.63 -14.80 26.88
CA PRO A 403 15.00 -16.01 26.16
C PRO A 403 15.57 -17.06 27.12
N GLN A 404 14.88 -18.18 27.29
CA GLN A 404 15.48 -19.38 27.88
C GLN A 404 16.43 -20.04 26.87
N ALA A 405 17.65 -20.34 27.31
CA ALA A 405 18.66 -21.05 26.52
C ALA A 405 18.21 -22.48 26.15
N PRO A 406 18.66 -23.05 25.02
CA PRO A 406 18.22 -24.38 24.60
C PRO A 406 18.89 -25.47 25.47
N ALA A 407 18.08 -26.29 26.13
CA ALA A 407 18.52 -27.55 26.71
C ALA A 407 18.57 -28.62 25.61
N THR A 408 19.78 -29.03 25.22
CA THR A 408 20.02 -30.25 24.46
C THR A 408 19.79 -31.49 25.34
N GLN A 409 18.79 -32.31 25.01
CA GLN A 409 18.78 -33.75 25.29
C GLN A 409 17.64 -34.42 24.48
N ALA A 410 18.01 -35.29 23.53
CA ALA A 410 17.08 -36.10 22.74
C ALA A 410 16.75 -37.42 23.48
N PRO A 411 15.49 -37.91 23.47
CA PRO A 411 15.17 -39.28 23.88
C PRO A 411 15.18 -40.24 22.69
N ALA A 412 15.74 -41.43 22.90
CA ALA A 412 15.76 -42.54 21.95
C ALA A 412 14.37 -43.22 21.80
N PRO A 413 14.06 -43.90 20.68
CA PRO A 413 12.75 -44.53 20.45
C PRO A 413 12.62 -45.88 21.18
N GLN A 414 11.48 -46.11 21.84
CA GLN A 414 11.09 -47.41 22.40
C GLN A 414 10.33 -48.27 21.38
N ALA A 415 10.62 -49.58 21.37
CA ALA A 415 9.98 -50.60 20.53
C ALA A 415 8.62 -51.06 21.10
N PRO A 416 7.69 -51.60 20.28
CA PRO A 416 6.35 -51.98 20.73
C PRO A 416 6.27 -53.39 21.35
N ALA A 417 5.38 -53.55 22.33
CA ALA A 417 5.11 -54.79 23.07
C ALA A 417 4.12 -55.74 22.34
N PRO A 418 4.21 -57.06 22.53
CA PRO A 418 3.32 -58.06 21.94
C PRO A 418 2.00 -58.30 22.73
N PRO A 419 0.98 -58.92 22.12
CA PRO A 419 -0.40 -58.95 22.62
C PRO A 419 -0.68 -60.01 23.69
N ASN A 420 -1.69 -59.73 24.53
CA ASN A 420 -2.14 -60.59 25.64
C ASN A 420 -3.03 -61.76 25.16
N PRO A 421 -3.06 -62.91 25.86
CA PRO A 421 -3.90 -64.06 25.52
C PRO A 421 -5.36 -63.87 25.95
N GLN A 422 -6.28 -64.37 25.14
CA GLN A 422 -7.71 -64.50 25.43
C GLN A 422 -7.98 -65.79 26.22
N ASP A 423 -8.82 -65.69 27.25
CA ASP A 423 -9.86 -66.69 27.57
C ASP A 423 -11.20 -66.16 27.02
#